data_AF-A0A964QWL8-F1
#
_entry.id   AF-A0A964QWL8-F1
#
_cell.length_a   1.000
_cell.length_b   1.000
_cell.length_c   1.000
_cell.angle_alpha   90.00
_cell.angle_beta   90.00
_cell.angle_gamma   90.00
#
_symmetry.space_group_name_H-M   'P 1'
#
loop_
_entity.id
_entity.type
_entity.pdbx_description
1 polymer ?
#
loop_
_entity_poly.entity_id
_entity_poly.type
_entity_poly.pdbx_seq_one_letter_code
_entity_poly.pdbx_strand_id
1 'polypeptide(L)'
;MNLKGEGKQPPVWSRQIVWAIVASCAVANAFAGENVDALFKELATPGTSGERRDALVTELSTYSFSEVGTQAVRTICANQEGYYYNPQTAKPWLEERCPEKHRIWFAAGAIWHRVLNHTDSSLISVLLAELSLVGSDCERTRYLSALRFDGFYTDSAKPILERIASGKSEPAEIRVHAATILVQKADPNAYLQVLIESCEQIKDPLVRSERFRDATVRLSGKLSDANTKLFLNYGFKLLTSIDNGESGKGYFLAMDLGRFIGIKPIREGASPFMPDQHLPEYKDEHGLNVSFFQTTVNNAMKWWREHQKSYSEKN
;
A
#
# COMPACT_ATOMS: atom_id res chain seq x y z
N MET A 1 -28.80 -24.41 1.62
CA MET A 1 -29.63 -23.20 1.48
C MET A 1 -29.02 -22.34 0.38
N ASN A 2 -29.75 -22.14 -0.72
CA ASN A 2 -29.33 -21.34 -1.87
C ASN A 2 -29.38 -19.85 -1.52
N LEU A 3 -28.24 -19.16 -1.54
CA LEU A 3 -28.18 -17.70 -1.60
C LEU A 3 -27.68 -17.30 -2.99
N LYS A 4 -28.60 -17.25 -3.95
CA LYS A 4 -28.42 -16.44 -5.17
C LYS A 4 -28.61 -14.99 -4.77
N GLY A 5 -27.52 -14.32 -4.41
CA GLY A 5 -27.48 -12.86 -4.34
C GLY A 5 -27.45 -12.32 -5.76
N GLU A 6 -28.58 -11.80 -6.22
CA GLU A 6 -28.63 -11.00 -7.45
C GLU A 6 -27.77 -9.75 -7.26
N GLY A 7 -26.57 -9.77 -7.85
CA GLY A 7 -25.74 -8.58 -7.97
C GLY A 7 -26.46 -7.59 -8.87
N LYS A 8 -27.14 -6.60 -8.27
CA LYS A 8 -27.67 -5.45 -8.99
C LYS A 8 -26.50 -4.79 -9.72
N GLN A 9 -26.49 -4.90 -11.05
CA GLN A 9 -25.57 -4.12 -11.87
C GLN A 9 -25.77 -2.63 -11.52
N PRO A 10 -24.70 -1.85 -11.36
CA PRO A 10 -24.83 -0.42 -11.16
C PRO A 10 -25.58 0.18 -12.36
N PRO A 11 -26.47 1.16 -12.12
CA PRO A 11 -27.30 1.73 -13.17
C PRO A 11 -26.43 2.34 -14.27
N VAL A 12 -26.78 2.06 -15.53
CA VAL A 12 -26.08 2.49 -16.77
C VAL A 12 -25.77 4.00 -16.78
N TRP A 13 -26.53 4.80 -16.03
CA TRP A 13 -26.38 6.24 -15.86
C TRP A 13 -25.09 6.65 -15.13
N SER A 14 -24.54 5.84 -14.22
CA SER A 14 -23.28 6.18 -13.53
C SER A 14 -22.07 6.16 -14.46
N ARG A 15 -22.06 5.24 -15.44
CA ARG A 15 -21.03 5.20 -16.48
C ARG A 15 -21.09 6.42 -17.40
N GLN A 16 -22.29 6.89 -17.76
CA GLN A 16 -22.44 8.06 -18.62
C GLN A 16 -22.01 9.37 -17.93
N ILE A 17 -22.31 9.51 -16.63
CA ILE A 17 -21.86 10.68 -15.84
C ILE A 17 -20.34 10.67 -15.66
N VAL A 18 -19.74 9.50 -15.38
CA VAL A 18 -18.29 9.36 -15.28
C VAL A 18 -17.59 9.63 -16.61
N TRP A 19 -18.07 9.05 -17.72
CA TRP A 19 -17.51 9.35 -19.04
C TRP A 19 -17.69 10.81 -19.42
N ALA A 20 -18.79 11.46 -19.01
CA ALA A 20 -18.97 12.89 -19.17
C ALA A 20 -17.99 13.69 -18.31
N ILE A 21 -17.67 13.27 -17.08
CA ILE A 21 -16.65 13.90 -16.23
C ILE A 21 -15.24 13.71 -16.82
N VAL A 22 -14.88 12.50 -17.22
CA VAL A 22 -13.58 12.21 -17.88
C VAL A 22 -13.44 12.97 -19.20
N ALA A 23 -14.51 13.03 -20.00
CA ALA A 23 -14.52 13.80 -21.25
C ALA A 23 -14.55 15.33 -21.03
N SER A 24 -15.20 15.82 -19.99
CA SER A 24 -15.21 17.26 -19.66
C SER A 24 -13.89 17.71 -19.01
N CYS A 25 -13.22 16.85 -18.25
CA CYS A 25 -11.82 17.05 -17.88
C CYS A 25 -10.92 17.11 -19.13
N ALA A 26 -11.16 16.27 -20.14
CA ALA A 26 -10.37 16.29 -21.38
C ALA A 26 -10.56 17.57 -22.22
N VAL A 27 -11.76 18.17 -22.24
CA VAL A 27 -12.05 19.39 -23.02
C VAL A 27 -11.61 20.66 -22.28
N ALA A 28 -11.75 20.74 -20.95
CA ALA A 28 -11.21 21.85 -20.16
C ALA A 28 -9.67 21.86 -20.15
N ASN A 29 -9.04 20.68 -20.21
CA ASN A 29 -7.59 20.53 -20.29
C ASN A 29 -6.96 21.05 -21.60
N ALA A 30 -7.74 21.26 -22.67
CA ALA A 30 -7.14 21.64 -23.96
C ALA A 30 -6.62 23.09 -24.01
N PHE A 31 -7.17 24.02 -23.21
CA PHE A 31 -6.73 25.42 -23.16
C PHE A 31 -5.97 25.79 -21.88
N ALA A 32 -6.20 25.09 -20.76
CA ALA A 32 -5.40 25.23 -19.54
C ALA A 32 -4.14 24.34 -19.54
N GLY A 33 -4.17 23.23 -20.28
CA GLY A 33 -3.12 22.19 -20.24
C GLY A 33 -1.78 22.62 -20.80
N GLU A 34 -1.75 23.46 -21.85
CA GLU A 34 -0.47 23.95 -22.41
C GLU A 34 0.31 24.79 -21.39
N ASN A 35 -0.38 25.56 -20.54
CA ASN A 35 0.27 26.34 -19.49
C ASN A 35 0.72 25.44 -18.32
N VAL A 36 -0.14 24.51 -17.87
CA VAL A 36 0.20 23.58 -16.77
C VAL A 36 1.42 22.71 -17.12
N ASP A 37 1.47 22.17 -18.33
CA ASP A 37 2.60 21.33 -18.78
C ASP A 37 3.90 22.15 -18.83
N ALA A 38 3.85 23.40 -19.28
CA ALA A 38 5.00 24.30 -19.28
C ALA A 38 5.49 24.59 -17.85
N LEU A 39 4.58 24.82 -16.91
CA LEU A 39 4.92 25.06 -15.50
C LEU A 39 5.55 23.83 -14.85
N PHE A 40 5.03 22.62 -15.09
CA PHE A 40 5.66 21.38 -14.60
C PHE A 40 7.01 21.11 -15.25
N LYS A 41 7.16 21.44 -16.54
CA LYS A 41 8.45 21.35 -17.24
C LYS A 41 9.47 22.29 -16.62
N GLU A 42 9.08 23.52 -16.30
CA GLU A 42 9.95 24.47 -15.59
C GLU A 42 10.30 23.97 -14.19
N LEU A 43 9.32 23.44 -13.44
CA LEU A 43 9.53 22.88 -12.10
C LEU A 43 10.55 21.74 -12.10
N ALA A 44 10.51 20.90 -13.14
CA ALA A 44 11.40 19.76 -13.35
C ALA A 44 12.71 20.10 -14.09
N THR A 45 12.91 21.35 -14.51
CA THR A 45 14.12 21.76 -15.21
C THR A 45 15.29 21.85 -14.23
N PRO A 46 16.43 21.18 -14.50
CA PRO A 46 17.61 21.30 -13.67
C PRO A 46 18.10 22.75 -13.61
N GLY A 47 18.34 23.24 -12.40
CA GLY A 47 18.85 24.61 -12.19
C GLY A 47 17.76 25.65 -12.00
N THR A 48 16.47 25.28 -12.05
CA THR A 48 15.39 26.13 -11.54
C THR A 48 15.67 26.46 -10.07
N SER A 49 15.72 27.77 -9.74
CA SER A 49 16.07 28.22 -8.38
C SER A 49 15.04 27.71 -7.35
N GLY A 50 15.46 27.63 -6.08
CA GLY A 50 14.56 27.24 -5.00
C GLY A 50 13.33 28.14 -4.91
N GLU A 51 13.53 29.46 -4.98
CA GLU A 51 12.47 30.47 -4.93
C GLU A 51 11.50 30.33 -6.09
N ARG A 52 12.01 30.13 -7.31
CA ARG A 52 11.15 29.92 -8.48
C ARG A 52 10.36 28.62 -8.35
N ARG A 53 10.98 27.54 -7.86
CA ARG A 53 10.29 26.28 -7.58
C ARG A 53 9.20 26.43 -6.52
N ASP A 54 9.43 27.22 -5.47
CA ASP A 54 8.40 27.50 -4.44
C ASP A 54 7.24 28.34 -4.99
N ALA A 55 7.53 29.30 -5.87
CA ALA A 55 6.49 30.05 -6.59
C ALA A 55 5.65 29.11 -7.47
N LEU A 56 6.28 28.22 -8.24
CA LEU A 56 5.60 27.20 -9.06
C LEU A 56 4.76 26.25 -8.20
N VAL A 57 5.27 25.78 -7.06
CA VAL A 57 4.49 24.96 -6.11
C VAL A 57 3.26 25.71 -5.64
N THR A 58 3.40 26.99 -5.29
CA THR A 58 2.30 27.82 -4.83
C THR A 58 1.26 28.01 -5.93
N GLU A 59 1.68 28.38 -7.14
CA GLU A 59 0.83 28.59 -8.32
C GLU A 59 0.08 27.31 -8.70
N LEU A 60 0.80 26.21 -8.93
CA LEU A 60 0.23 24.93 -9.34
C LEU A 60 -0.73 24.34 -8.29
N SER A 61 -0.55 24.66 -7.00
CA SER A 61 -1.45 24.22 -5.93
C SER A 61 -2.80 24.92 -5.90
N THR A 62 -2.98 26.01 -6.67
CA THR A 62 -4.26 26.73 -6.77
C THR A 62 -5.22 26.10 -7.78
N TYR A 63 -4.72 25.24 -8.66
CA TYR A 63 -5.51 24.52 -9.67
C TYR A 63 -6.28 23.35 -9.04
N SER A 64 -7.30 22.88 -9.75
CA SER A 64 -8.05 21.68 -9.38
C SER A 64 -7.23 20.40 -9.59
N PHE A 65 -7.62 19.33 -8.89
CA PHE A 65 -6.99 18.03 -9.09
C PHE A 65 -7.05 17.54 -10.54
N SER A 66 -8.16 17.79 -11.26
CA SER A 66 -8.33 17.39 -12.66
C SER A 66 -7.33 18.05 -13.61
N GLU A 67 -6.84 19.23 -13.27
CA GLU A 67 -5.90 20.00 -14.09
C GLU A 67 -4.46 19.55 -13.85
N VAL A 68 -4.05 19.35 -12.59
CA VAL A 68 -2.62 19.18 -12.25
C VAL A 68 -2.28 17.84 -11.57
N GLY A 69 -3.26 17.09 -11.06
CA GLY A 69 -3.03 15.93 -10.20
C GLY A 69 -2.23 14.82 -10.91
N THR A 70 -2.64 14.45 -12.13
CA THR A 70 -1.95 13.42 -12.92
C THR A 70 -0.52 13.85 -13.29
N GLN A 71 -0.33 15.14 -13.61
CA GLN A 71 0.99 15.66 -13.98
C GLN A 71 1.93 15.74 -12.78
N ALA A 72 1.40 16.07 -11.58
CA ALA A 72 2.16 15.98 -10.34
C ALA A 72 2.66 14.54 -10.10
N VAL A 73 1.81 13.53 -10.25
CA VAL A 73 2.20 12.12 -10.07
C VAL A 73 3.22 11.66 -11.11
N ARG A 74 3.06 12.07 -12.38
CA ARG A 74 4.07 11.82 -13.43
C ARG A 74 5.43 12.39 -13.06
N THR A 75 5.47 13.64 -12.60
CA THR A 75 6.71 14.29 -12.17
C THR A 75 7.33 13.60 -10.96
N ILE A 76 6.51 13.16 -9.98
CA ILE A 76 6.96 12.34 -8.84
C ILE A 76 7.61 11.04 -9.35
N CYS A 77 6.93 10.31 -10.22
CA CYS A 77 7.42 9.03 -10.73
C CYS A 77 8.68 9.15 -11.58
N ALA A 78 8.79 10.19 -12.41
CA ALA A 78 9.98 10.46 -13.23
C ALA A 78 11.22 10.82 -12.41
N ASN A 79 11.04 11.31 -11.19
CA ASN A 79 12.12 11.78 -10.30
C ASN A 79 12.27 10.91 -9.04
N GLN A 80 11.64 9.74 -9.00
CA GLN A 80 11.79 8.81 -7.89
C GLN A 80 13.17 8.13 -7.94
N GLU A 81 13.92 8.22 -6.84
CA GLU A 81 15.21 7.53 -6.67
C GLU A 81 15.16 6.50 -5.54
N GLY A 82 16.03 5.49 -5.60
CA GLY A 82 16.09 4.40 -4.64
C GLY A 82 16.71 4.73 -3.28
N TYR A 83 17.40 5.88 -3.16
CA TYR A 83 17.97 6.33 -1.88
C TYR A 83 17.09 7.41 -1.24
N TYR A 84 16.84 7.26 0.06
CA TYR A 84 16.00 8.16 0.84
C TYR A 84 16.80 9.38 1.33
N TYR A 85 16.47 10.56 0.82
CA TYR A 85 16.96 11.81 1.37
C TYR A 85 16.13 12.22 2.59
N ASN A 86 16.78 12.51 3.71
CA ASN A 86 16.11 12.98 4.93
C ASN A 86 16.06 14.53 4.96
N PRO A 87 14.91 15.16 4.66
CA PRO A 87 14.79 16.61 4.68
C PRO A 87 14.97 17.18 6.09
N GLN A 88 15.56 18.38 6.20
CA GLN A 88 15.65 19.11 7.48
C GLN A 88 14.57 20.19 7.61
N THR A 89 13.84 20.48 6.54
CA THR A 89 12.87 21.58 6.48
C THR A 89 11.50 21.11 5.99
N ALA A 90 10.47 21.93 6.25
CA ALA A 90 9.11 21.70 5.74
C ALA A 90 8.98 21.94 4.22
N LYS A 91 9.99 22.58 3.60
CA LYS A 91 10.05 22.83 2.15
C LYS A 91 11.38 22.29 1.60
N PRO A 92 11.54 20.95 1.48
CA PRO A 92 12.82 20.35 1.11
C PRO A 92 13.34 20.80 -0.26
N TRP A 93 12.45 21.23 -1.15
CA TRP A 93 12.80 21.78 -2.47
C TRP A 93 13.54 23.12 -2.41
N LEU A 94 13.62 23.75 -1.23
CA LEU A 94 14.42 24.94 -0.95
C LEU A 94 15.80 24.62 -0.36
N GLU A 95 16.06 23.37 0.06
CA GLU A 95 17.33 23.00 0.67
C GLU A 95 18.43 22.90 -0.40
N GLU A 96 19.48 23.72 -0.28
CA GLU A 96 20.61 23.70 -1.23
C GLU A 96 21.31 22.33 -1.30
N ARG A 97 21.40 21.65 -0.16
CA ARG A 97 21.98 20.30 -0.02
C ARG A 97 21.06 19.17 -0.52
N CYS A 98 19.82 19.46 -0.93
CA CYS A 98 18.91 18.45 -1.44
C CYS A 98 19.24 18.17 -2.91
N PRO A 99 19.48 16.90 -3.31
CA PRO A 99 19.74 16.56 -4.71
C PRO A 99 18.61 17.02 -5.62
N GLU A 100 18.93 17.42 -6.85
CA GLU A 100 17.98 18.09 -7.75
C GLU A 100 16.70 17.27 -7.98
N LYS A 101 16.83 15.97 -8.25
CA LYS A 101 15.67 15.08 -8.42
C LYS A 101 14.82 14.99 -7.16
N HIS A 102 15.42 14.96 -5.97
CA HIS A 102 14.67 15.00 -4.72
C HIS A 102 13.94 16.34 -4.55
N ARG A 103 14.56 17.47 -4.91
CA ARG A 103 13.87 18.78 -4.90
C ARG A 103 12.64 18.78 -5.81
N ILE A 104 12.77 18.23 -7.02
CA ILE A 104 11.65 18.08 -7.96
C ILE A 104 10.57 17.15 -7.39
N TRP A 105 10.98 16.01 -6.83
CA TRP A 105 10.10 15.03 -6.21
C TRP A 105 9.30 15.63 -5.05
N PHE A 106 9.96 16.33 -4.12
CA PHE A 106 9.31 16.98 -2.99
C PHE A 106 8.38 18.11 -3.43
N ALA A 107 8.77 18.92 -4.41
CA ALA A 107 7.93 19.99 -4.95
C ALA A 107 6.65 19.43 -5.61
N ALA A 108 6.79 18.42 -6.46
CA ALA A 108 5.65 17.75 -7.08
C ALA A 108 4.75 17.03 -6.04
N GLY A 109 5.35 16.42 -5.01
CA GLY A 109 4.63 15.85 -3.87
C GLY A 109 3.83 16.89 -3.09
N ALA A 110 4.40 18.08 -2.87
CA ALA A 110 3.69 19.18 -2.20
C ALA A 110 2.48 19.67 -3.01
N ILE A 111 2.61 19.77 -4.34
CA ILE A 111 1.49 20.09 -5.24
C ILE A 111 0.42 18.99 -5.12
N TRP A 112 0.80 17.72 -5.30
CA TRP A 112 -0.08 16.56 -5.19
C TRP A 112 -0.91 16.56 -3.91
N HIS A 113 -0.28 16.69 -2.75
CA HIS A 113 -0.98 16.67 -1.46
C HIS A 113 -1.91 17.87 -1.28
N ARG A 114 -1.53 19.06 -1.74
CA ARG A 114 -2.38 20.26 -1.65
C ARG A 114 -3.64 20.11 -2.50
N VAL A 115 -3.50 19.67 -3.75
CA VAL A 115 -4.65 19.55 -4.66
C VAL A 115 -5.60 18.43 -4.26
N LEU A 116 -5.08 17.34 -3.68
CA LEU A 116 -5.90 16.31 -3.05
C LEU A 116 -6.74 16.87 -1.89
N ASN A 117 -6.12 17.63 -0.99
CA ASN A 117 -6.78 18.18 0.20
C ASN A 117 -7.85 19.25 -0.10
N HIS A 118 -7.79 19.88 -1.28
CA HIS A 118 -8.80 20.85 -1.73
C HIS A 118 -9.96 20.21 -2.51
N THR A 119 -9.93 18.90 -2.75
CA THR A 119 -10.95 18.19 -3.54
C THR A 119 -11.91 17.43 -2.63
N ASP A 120 -13.19 17.39 -3.00
CA ASP A 120 -14.20 16.58 -2.30
C ASP A 120 -13.77 15.12 -2.19
N SER A 121 -13.85 14.55 -0.97
CA SER A 121 -13.32 13.23 -0.66
C SER A 121 -14.04 12.10 -1.41
N SER A 122 -15.32 12.26 -1.73
CA SER A 122 -16.09 11.23 -2.46
C SER A 122 -15.75 11.24 -3.95
N LEU A 123 -15.61 12.42 -4.55
CA LEU A 123 -15.20 12.58 -5.94
C LEU A 123 -13.77 12.10 -6.15
N ILE A 124 -12.84 12.51 -5.29
CA ILE A 124 -11.44 12.16 -5.43
C ILE A 124 -11.20 10.66 -5.25
N SER A 125 -11.99 10.00 -4.38
CA SER A 125 -11.92 8.56 -4.18
C SER A 125 -12.16 7.77 -5.47
N VAL A 126 -13.24 8.11 -6.19
CA VAL A 126 -13.58 7.47 -7.46
C VAL A 126 -12.51 7.77 -8.50
N LEU A 127 -12.12 9.04 -8.62
CA LEU A 127 -11.13 9.46 -9.60
C LEU A 127 -9.77 8.77 -9.41
N LEU A 128 -9.29 8.67 -8.16
CA LEU A 128 -8.06 7.94 -7.85
C LEU A 128 -8.17 6.46 -8.26
N ALA A 129 -9.30 5.81 -7.96
CA ALA A 129 -9.52 4.42 -8.33
C ALA A 129 -9.56 4.22 -9.86
N GLU A 130 -10.18 5.14 -10.60
CA GLU A 130 -10.21 5.11 -12.07
C GLU A 130 -8.83 5.34 -12.68
N LEU A 131 -8.06 6.29 -12.16
CA LEU A 131 -6.68 6.53 -12.60
C LEU A 131 -5.78 5.31 -12.35
N SER A 132 -6.06 4.52 -11.31
CA SER A 132 -5.40 3.22 -11.08
C SER A 132 -5.68 2.15 -12.14
N LEU A 133 -6.58 2.37 -13.11
CA LEU A 133 -6.82 1.45 -14.23
C LEU A 133 -5.93 1.74 -15.45
N VAL A 134 -5.41 2.97 -15.62
CA VAL A 134 -4.83 3.42 -16.90
C VAL A 134 -3.43 4.00 -16.82
N GLY A 135 -2.92 4.32 -15.62
CA GLY A 135 -1.58 4.88 -15.44
C GLY A 135 -0.42 3.88 -15.61
N SER A 136 0.82 4.38 -15.53
CA SER A 136 1.99 3.49 -15.35
C SER A 136 1.98 2.82 -13.97
N ASP A 137 2.72 1.71 -13.77
CA ASP A 137 2.72 1.00 -12.48
C ASP A 137 3.10 1.89 -11.29
N CYS A 138 4.03 2.84 -11.50
CA CYS A 138 4.37 3.84 -10.49
C CYS A 138 3.18 4.76 -10.17
N GLU A 139 2.53 5.32 -11.20
CA GLU A 139 1.37 6.20 -11.04
C GLU A 139 0.22 5.47 -10.34
N ARG A 140 -0.11 4.26 -10.82
CA ARG A 140 -1.16 3.42 -10.25
C ARG A 140 -0.92 3.14 -8.78
N THR A 141 0.32 2.83 -8.41
CA THR A 141 0.73 2.60 -7.02
C THR A 141 0.54 3.87 -6.17
N ARG A 142 0.85 5.06 -6.70
CA ARG A 142 0.64 6.34 -6.00
C ARG A 142 -0.84 6.62 -5.77
N TYR A 143 -1.68 6.42 -6.77
CA TYR A 143 -3.14 6.59 -6.62
C TYR A 143 -3.74 5.63 -5.59
N LEU A 144 -3.35 4.34 -5.63
CA LEU A 144 -3.75 3.35 -4.63
C LEU A 144 -3.22 3.70 -3.23
N SER A 145 -2.01 4.24 -3.13
CA SER A 145 -1.43 4.67 -1.85
C SER A 145 -2.21 5.84 -1.25
N ALA A 146 -2.65 6.81 -2.06
CA ALA A 146 -3.49 7.90 -1.59
C ALA A 146 -4.85 7.40 -1.04
N LEU A 147 -5.47 6.43 -1.72
CA LEU A 147 -6.68 5.78 -1.20
C LEU A 147 -6.42 5.07 0.13
N ARG A 148 -5.28 4.40 0.27
CA ARG A 148 -4.95 3.60 1.45
C ARG A 148 -4.58 4.45 2.67
N PHE A 149 -3.65 5.38 2.52
CA PHE A 149 -2.95 6.04 3.62
C PHE A 149 -3.42 7.47 3.86
N ASP A 150 -3.85 8.18 2.82
CA ASP A 150 -4.14 9.62 2.92
C ASP A 150 -5.62 9.90 3.26
N GLY A 151 -6.41 8.85 3.52
CA GLY A 151 -7.79 8.98 3.99
C GLY A 151 -8.83 9.23 2.89
N PHE A 152 -8.45 9.10 1.62
CA PHE A 152 -9.35 9.34 0.48
C PHE A 152 -10.21 8.13 0.06
N TYR A 153 -10.14 7.01 0.78
CA TYR A 153 -11.03 5.87 0.51
C TYR A 153 -12.49 6.20 0.89
N THR A 154 -13.41 5.89 -0.03
CA THR A 154 -14.85 5.82 0.19
C THR A 154 -15.40 4.58 -0.53
N ASP A 155 -16.60 4.13 -0.15
CA ASP A 155 -17.22 2.94 -0.76
C ASP A 155 -17.50 3.10 -2.26
N SER A 156 -17.50 4.32 -2.79
CA SER A 156 -17.63 4.58 -4.23
C SER A 156 -16.45 4.04 -5.04
N ALA A 157 -15.25 3.94 -4.45
CA ALA A 157 -14.06 3.38 -5.10
C ALA A 157 -14.09 1.83 -5.15
N LYS A 158 -14.89 1.20 -4.28
CA LYS A 158 -14.89 -0.25 -4.05
C LYS A 158 -15.07 -1.09 -5.33
N PRO A 159 -16.04 -0.82 -6.24
CA PRO A 159 -16.23 -1.65 -7.42
C PRO A 159 -15.01 -1.65 -8.38
N ILE A 160 -14.28 -0.53 -8.43
CA ILE A 160 -13.09 -0.40 -9.26
C ILE A 160 -11.93 -1.16 -8.63
N LEU A 161 -11.76 -1.06 -7.30
CA LEU A 161 -10.76 -1.81 -6.55
C LEU A 161 -10.99 -3.32 -6.66
N GLU A 162 -12.25 -3.78 -6.61
CA GLU A 162 -12.61 -5.20 -6.82
C GLU A 162 -12.19 -5.68 -8.22
N ARG A 163 -12.44 -4.86 -9.24
CA ARG A 163 -12.03 -5.15 -10.61
C ARG A 163 -10.50 -5.25 -10.74
N ILE A 164 -9.76 -4.33 -10.12
CA ILE A 164 -8.29 -4.35 -10.13
C ILE A 164 -7.77 -5.60 -9.41
N ALA A 165 -8.25 -5.88 -8.19
CA ALA A 165 -7.78 -6.98 -7.37
C ALA A 165 -8.03 -8.37 -8.01
N SER A 166 -9.16 -8.52 -8.72
CA SER A 166 -9.53 -9.77 -9.41
C SER A 166 -9.03 -9.87 -10.86
N GLY A 167 -8.48 -8.78 -11.41
CA GLY A 167 -8.04 -8.72 -12.81
C GLY A 167 -6.82 -9.61 -13.09
N LYS A 168 -7.00 -10.71 -13.82
CA LYS A 168 -5.90 -11.66 -14.12
C LYS A 168 -4.80 -11.06 -15.01
N SER A 169 -5.11 -10.01 -15.78
CA SER A 169 -4.14 -9.27 -16.59
C SER A 169 -3.37 -8.22 -15.80
N GLU A 170 -3.75 -7.96 -14.54
CA GLU A 170 -3.12 -6.93 -13.74
C GLU A 170 -1.80 -7.41 -13.13
N PRO A 171 -0.77 -6.53 -13.03
CA PRO A 171 0.46 -6.85 -12.31
C PRO A 171 0.16 -7.26 -10.87
N ALA A 172 0.88 -8.29 -10.37
CA ALA A 172 0.67 -8.85 -9.04
C ALA A 172 0.71 -7.80 -7.93
N GLU A 173 1.67 -6.87 -7.98
CA GLU A 173 1.81 -5.79 -7.01
C GLU A 173 0.58 -4.86 -7.00
N ILE A 174 0.06 -4.49 -8.18
CA ILE A 174 -1.13 -3.64 -8.28
C ILE A 174 -2.37 -4.33 -7.71
N ARG A 175 -2.53 -5.62 -8.01
CA ARG A 175 -3.62 -6.44 -7.44
C ARG A 175 -3.55 -6.48 -5.91
N VAL A 176 -2.35 -6.71 -5.37
CA VAL A 176 -2.09 -6.73 -3.93
C VAL A 176 -2.41 -5.38 -3.29
N HIS A 177 -2.03 -4.26 -3.90
CA HIS A 177 -2.37 -2.93 -3.39
C HIS A 177 -3.88 -2.71 -3.34
N ALA A 178 -4.61 -3.06 -4.40
CA ALA A 178 -6.07 -2.94 -4.42
C ALA A 178 -6.75 -3.86 -3.39
N ALA A 179 -6.33 -5.14 -3.31
CA ALA A 179 -6.85 -6.10 -2.34
C ALA A 179 -6.56 -5.67 -0.89
N THR A 180 -5.41 -5.05 -0.66
CA THR A 180 -5.04 -4.49 0.65
C THR A 180 -6.00 -3.39 1.08
N ILE A 181 -6.35 -2.46 0.18
CA ILE A 181 -7.33 -1.40 0.49
C ILE A 181 -8.68 -2.02 0.84
N LEU A 182 -9.14 -3.00 0.05
CA LEU A 182 -10.41 -3.69 0.29
C LEU A 182 -10.44 -4.39 1.66
N VAL A 183 -9.36 -5.10 2.04
CA VAL A 183 -9.25 -5.76 3.36
C VAL A 183 -9.20 -4.75 4.51
N GLN A 184 -8.48 -3.64 4.34
CA GLN A 184 -8.24 -2.68 5.43
C GLN A 184 -9.36 -1.65 5.60
N LYS A 185 -10.09 -1.32 4.52
CA LYS A 185 -11.03 -0.20 4.48
C LYS A 185 -12.48 -0.58 4.18
N ALA A 186 -12.71 -1.74 3.55
CA ALA A 186 -14.04 -2.25 3.27
C ALA A 186 -14.41 -3.37 4.26
N ASP A 187 -14.37 -4.63 3.81
CA ASP A 187 -14.71 -5.79 4.63
C ASP A 187 -13.58 -6.84 4.59
N PRO A 188 -12.81 -7.02 5.66
CA PRO A 188 -11.73 -8.00 5.68
C PRO A 188 -12.24 -9.43 5.46
N ASN A 189 -13.48 -9.75 5.81
CA ASN A 189 -14.02 -11.09 5.61
C ASN A 189 -14.39 -11.38 4.15
N ALA A 190 -14.80 -10.37 3.40
CA ALA A 190 -15.13 -10.52 1.98
C ALA A 190 -13.88 -10.64 1.10
N TYR A 191 -12.77 -10.00 1.50
CA TYR A 191 -11.61 -9.82 0.61
C TYR A 191 -10.32 -10.53 1.04
N LEU A 192 -10.28 -11.21 2.20
CA LEU A 192 -9.09 -11.94 2.62
C LEU A 192 -8.63 -12.97 1.58
N GLN A 193 -9.56 -13.74 1.00
CA GLN A 193 -9.24 -14.72 -0.04
C GLN A 193 -8.65 -14.04 -1.30
N VAL A 194 -9.23 -12.92 -1.72
CA VAL A 194 -8.74 -12.14 -2.88
C VAL A 194 -7.33 -11.61 -2.63
N LEU A 195 -7.04 -11.16 -1.41
CA LEU A 195 -5.69 -10.76 -1.00
C LEU A 195 -4.71 -11.93 -1.07
N ILE A 196 -5.08 -13.09 -0.53
CA ILE A 196 -4.25 -14.30 -0.56
C ILE A 196 -3.92 -14.69 -2.00
N GLU A 197 -4.93 -14.79 -2.86
CA GLU A 197 -4.75 -15.13 -4.29
C GLU A 197 -3.89 -14.12 -5.04
N SER A 198 -3.97 -12.84 -4.67
CA SER A 198 -3.13 -11.79 -5.25
C SER A 198 -1.67 -11.92 -4.79
N CYS A 199 -1.45 -12.19 -3.50
CA CYS A 199 -0.12 -12.44 -2.94
C CYS A 199 0.51 -13.70 -3.54
N GLU A 200 -0.23 -14.78 -3.80
CA GLU A 200 0.32 -16.01 -4.37
C GLU A 200 0.93 -15.82 -5.77
N GLN A 201 0.58 -14.74 -6.48
CA GLN A 201 1.22 -14.38 -7.77
C GLN A 201 2.63 -13.79 -7.61
N ILE A 202 3.00 -13.32 -6.42
CA ILE A 202 4.35 -12.82 -6.12
C ILE A 202 5.27 -14.02 -6.00
N LYS A 203 6.31 -14.10 -6.85
CA LYS A 203 7.20 -15.26 -6.92
C LYS A 203 8.11 -15.39 -5.70
N ASP A 204 8.65 -14.28 -5.21
CA ASP A 204 9.55 -14.27 -4.06
C ASP A 204 8.75 -14.47 -2.75
N PRO A 205 8.97 -15.57 -2.00
CA PRO A 205 8.28 -15.82 -0.75
C PRO A 205 8.46 -14.73 0.31
N LEU A 206 9.63 -14.09 0.35
CA LEU A 206 9.91 -13.02 1.31
C LEU A 206 9.08 -11.78 0.98
N VAL A 207 9.10 -11.32 -0.27
CA VAL A 207 8.28 -10.18 -0.73
C VAL A 207 6.79 -10.49 -0.53
N ARG A 208 6.36 -11.72 -0.85
CA ARG A 208 4.99 -12.17 -0.61
C ARG A 208 4.61 -12.08 0.86
N SER A 209 5.51 -12.48 1.77
CA SER A 209 5.28 -12.39 3.22
C SER A 209 5.17 -10.95 3.69
N GLU A 210 6.00 -10.04 3.17
CA GLU A 210 5.96 -8.62 3.50
C GLU A 210 4.63 -7.99 3.07
N ARG A 211 4.19 -8.27 1.83
CA ARG A 211 2.90 -7.80 1.33
C ARG A 211 1.73 -8.33 2.13
N PHE A 212 1.73 -9.63 2.46
CA PHE A 212 0.67 -10.21 3.28
C PHE A 212 0.61 -9.57 4.68
N ARG A 213 1.76 -9.38 5.34
CA ARG A 213 1.84 -8.72 6.65
C ARG A 213 1.32 -7.29 6.59
N ASP A 214 1.82 -6.50 5.64
CA ASP A 214 1.43 -5.10 5.45
C ASP A 214 -0.09 -4.98 5.21
N ALA A 215 -0.67 -5.91 4.45
CA ALA A 215 -2.09 -5.94 4.16
C ALA A 215 -2.97 -6.35 5.35
N THR A 216 -2.44 -7.18 6.25
CA THR A 216 -3.21 -7.80 7.34
C THR A 216 -2.92 -7.21 8.73
N VAL A 217 -2.16 -6.11 8.77
CA VAL A 217 -2.00 -5.28 9.96
C VAL A 217 -3.36 -4.96 10.58
N ARG A 218 -3.48 -5.20 11.90
CA ARG A 218 -4.68 -4.89 12.72
C ARG A 218 -5.97 -5.60 12.28
N LEU A 219 -5.87 -6.85 11.82
CA LEU A 219 -7.03 -7.72 11.58
C LEU A 219 -7.48 -8.56 12.80
N SER A 220 -6.70 -8.59 13.88
CA SER A 220 -7.09 -9.33 15.10
C SER A 220 -8.45 -8.85 15.61
N GLY A 221 -9.34 -9.80 15.90
CA GLY A 221 -10.73 -9.55 16.32
C GLY A 221 -11.70 -9.08 15.22
N LYS A 222 -11.26 -8.95 13.96
CA LYS A 222 -12.12 -8.50 12.83
C LYS A 222 -12.54 -9.63 11.90
N LEU A 223 -11.88 -10.78 11.97
CA LEU A 223 -12.16 -11.93 11.11
C LEU A 223 -13.19 -12.85 11.77
N SER A 224 -14.08 -13.42 10.94
CA SER A 224 -14.89 -14.58 11.30
C SER A 224 -14.01 -15.80 11.59
N ASP A 225 -14.57 -16.85 12.18
CA ASP A 225 -13.84 -18.08 12.47
C ASP A 225 -13.26 -18.73 11.21
N ALA A 226 -14.03 -18.76 10.12
CA ALA A 226 -13.59 -19.30 8.84
C ALA A 226 -12.39 -18.53 8.28
N ASN A 227 -12.46 -17.19 8.28
CA ASN A 227 -11.37 -16.36 7.79
C ASN A 227 -10.17 -16.31 8.75
N THR A 228 -10.39 -16.50 10.05
CA THR A 228 -9.31 -16.70 11.03
C THR A 228 -8.51 -17.96 10.70
N LYS A 229 -9.20 -19.07 10.40
CA LYS A 229 -8.55 -20.31 9.95
C LYS A 229 -7.80 -20.10 8.63
N LEU A 230 -8.43 -19.46 7.64
CA LEU A 230 -7.80 -19.15 6.36
C LEU A 230 -6.53 -18.31 6.53
N PHE A 231 -6.62 -17.22 7.31
CA PHE A 231 -5.50 -16.34 7.63
C PHE A 231 -4.33 -17.10 8.27
N LEU A 232 -4.61 -17.93 9.29
CA LEU A 232 -3.57 -18.67 10.01
C LEU A 232 -2.95 -19.77 9.14
N ASN A 233 -3.76 -20.57 8.45
CA ASN A 233 -3.26 -21.61 7.55
C ASN A 233 -2.35 -21.01 6.47
N TYR A 234 -2.77 -19.93 5.84
CA TYR A 234 -1.96 -19.26 4.84
C TYR A 234 -0.71 -18.60 5.43
N GLY A 235 -0.84 -17.91 6.57
CA GLY A 235 0.28 -17.28 7.27
C GLY A 235 1.37 -18.26 7.67
N PHE A 236 1.02 -19.43 8.23
CA PHE A 236 2.00 -20.46 8.57
C PHE A 236 2.53 -21.23 7.35
N LYS A 237 1.73 -21.38 6.27
CA LYS A 237 2.23 -21.87 4.96
C LYS A 237 3.31 -20.93 4.42
N LEU A 238 3.09 -19.61 4.48
CA LEU A 238 4.09 -18.61 4.10
C LEU A 238 5.32 -18.69 4.98
N LEU A 239 5.15 -18.79 6.30
CA LEU A 239 6.27 -18.91 7.24
C LEU A 239 7.15 -20.13 6.93
N THR A 240 6.53 -21.26 6.58
CA THR A 240 7.25 -22.47 6.13
C THR A 240 8.02 -22.23 4.84
N SER A 241 7.48 -21.43 3.90
CA SER A 241 8.12 -21.18 2.60
C SER A 241 9.31 -20.20 2.66
N ILE A 242 9.38 -19.37 3.70
CA ILE A 242 10.48 -18.41 3.92
C ILE A 242 11.54 -18.93 4.89
N ASP A 243 11.18 -19.90 5.74
CA ASP A 243 12.08 -20.51 6.69
C ASP A 243 13.00 -21.53 6.02
N ASN A 244 14.31 -21.30 6.12
CA ASN A 244 15.34 -22.25 5.68
C ASN A 244 16.00 -22.96 6.87
N GLY A 245 15.50 -22.77 8.09
CA GLY A 245 16.04 -23.34 9.32
C GLY A 245 17.24 -22.60 9.89
N GLU A 246 17.76 -21.57 9.20
CA GLU A 246 19.06 -20.97 9.52
C GLU A 246 19.06 -19.44 9.52
N SER A 247 18.26 -18.78 8.68
CA SER A 247 18.39 -17.35 8.40
C SER A 247 17.53 -16.43 9.26
N GLY A 248 16.49 -16.96 9.92
CA GLY A 248 15.53 -16.15 10.66
C GLY A 248 14.70 -15.18 9.82
N LYS A 249 14.71 -15.28 8.47
CA LYS A 249 13.99 -14.36 7.56
C LYS A 249 12.49 -14.26 7.85
N GLY A 250 11.88 -15.31 8.41
CA GLY A 250 10.47 -15.34 8.80
C GLY A 250 10.13 -14.63 10.11
N TYR A 251 11.11 -14.06 10.80
CA TYR A 251 10.98 -13.45 12.13
C TYR A 251 9.79 -12.49 12.24
N PHE A 252 9.65 -11.54 11.31
CA PHE A 252 8.59 -10.55 11.40
C PHE A 252 7.20 -11.13 11.14
N LEU A 253 7.09 -12.14 10.25
CA LEU A 253 5.82 -12.84 10.03
C LEU A 253 5.42 -13.64 11.27
N ALA A 254 6.37 -14.35 11.90
CA ALA A 254 6.15 -15.08 13.14
C ALA A 254 5.59 -14.17 14.25
N MET A 255 6.20 -12.99 14.45
CA MET A 255 5.70 -12.02 15.43
C MET A 255 4.27 -11.55 15.13
N ASP A 256 3.96 -11.22 13.88
CA ASP A 256 2.63 -10.72 13.50
C ASP A 256 1.55 -11.80 13.63
N LEU A 257 1.87 -13.05 13.30
CA LEU A 257 0.98 -14.19 13.56
C LEU A 257 0.75 -14.37 15.06
N GLY A 258 1.80 -14.31 15.87
CA GLY A 258 1.68 -14.42 17.33
C GLY A 258 0.85 -13.29 17.93
N ARG A 259 1.00 -12.05 17.44
CA ARG A 259 0.17 -10.90 17.84
C ARG A 259 -1.28 -11.11 17.45
N PHE A 260 -1.53 -11.61 16.24
CA PHE A 260 -2.88 -11.88 15.75
C PHE A 260 -3.59 -12.92 16.64
N ILE A 261 -2.89 -13.99 17.04
CA ILE A 261 -3.40 -15.07 17.90
C ILE A 261 -3.54 -14.62 19.38
N GLY A 262 -2.82 -13.58 19.79
CA GLY A 262 -2.80 -13.12 21.19
C GLY A 262 -1.81 -13.89 22.08
N ILE A 263 -0.74 -14.42 21.50
CA ILE A 263 0.34 -15.07 22.25
C ILE A 263 1.02 -14.02 23.13
N LYS A 264 1.07 -14.28 24.44
CA LYS A 264 1.75 -13.38 25.37
C LYS A 264 3.27 -13.48 25.20
N PRO A 265 3.99 -12.35 25.23
CA PRO A 265 5.45 -12.40 25.25
C PRO A 265 5.94 -12.97 26.58
N ILE A 266 7.16 -13.51 26.59
CA ILE A 266 7.78 -14.09 27.79
C ILE A 266 8.04 -13.05 28.89
N ARG A 267 8.06 -11.76 28.53
CA ARG A 267 8.17 -10.61 29.45
C ARG A 267 7.62 -9.34 28.80
N GLU A 268 7.43 -8.33 29.64
CA GLU A 268 7.09 -6.98 29.19
C GLU A 268 8.14 -6.42 28.21
N GLY A 269 7.70 -5.77 27.14
CA GLY A 269 8.56 -5.22 26.10
C GLY A 269 9.03 -6.19 25.03
N ALA A 270 8.85 -7.51 25.18
CA ALA A 270 9.10 -8.48 24.11
C ALA A 270 7.87 -8.64 23.19
N SER A 271 8.10 -9.11 21.95
CA SER A 271 7.01 -9.52 21.05
C SER A 271 6.74 -11.03 21.15
N PRO A 272 5.59 -11.51 20.65
CA PRO A 272 5.25 -12.92 20.68
C PRO A 272 6.30 -13.82 20.03
N PHE A 273 6.44 -15.04 20.56
CA PHE A 273 7.40 -16.08 20.15
C PHE A 273 8.90 -15.74 20.30
N MET A 274 9.27 -14.49 20.62
CA MET A 274 10.67 -14.12 20.84
C MET A 274 11.25 -14.86 22.07
N PRO A 275 12.48 -15.39 21.99
CA PRO A 275 13.20 -15.86 23.16
C PRO A 275 13.70 -14.67 24.00
N ASP A 276 14.34 -14.97 25.11
CA ASP A 276 14.91 -13.95 26.00
C ASP A 276 16.15 -13.30 25.35
N GLN A 277 15.96 -12.12 24.77
CA GLN A 277 17.04 -11.30 24.15
C GLN A 277 18.22 -10.93 25.07
N HIS A 278 18.14 -11.18 26.39
CA HIS A 278 19.22 -10.89 27.33
C HIS A 278 20.16 -12.07 27.53
N LEU A 279 19.77 -13.28 27.11
CA LEU A 279 20.61 -14.48 27.22
C LEU A 279 21.88 -14.35 26.34
N PRO A 280 23.05 -14.79 26.84
CA PRO A 280 24.32 -14.69 26.09
C PRO A 280 24.31 -15.39 24.73
N GLU A 281 23.59 -16.51 24.60
CA GLU A 281 23.50 -17.29 23.36
C GLU A 281 22.88 -16.53 22.17
N TYR A 282 22.14 -15.44 22.44
CA TYR A 282 21.52 -14.60 21.42
C TYR A 282 22.29 -13.31 21.13
N LYS A 283 23.48 -13.15 21.72
CA LYS A 283 24.29 -11.95 21.57
C LYS A 283 25.60 -12.25 20.85
N ASP A 284 26.01 -11.32 19.99
CA ASP A 284 27.35 -11.22 19.43
C ASP A 284 27.89 -9.79 19.57
N GLU A 285 29.02 -9.51 18.94
CA GLU A 285 29.68 -8.19 18.97
C GLU A 285 28.85 -7.06 18.32
N HIS A 286 27.80 -7.39 17.57
CA HIS A 286 26.94 -6.45 16.85
C HIS A 286 25.51 -6.38 17.40
N GLY A 287 25.20 -7.11 18.47
CA GLY A 287 23.89 -7.12 19.11
C GLY A 287 23.23 -8.48 19.04
N LEU A 288 21.99 -8.54 18.54
CA LEU A 288 21.26 -9.80 18.42
C LEU A 288 21.78 -10.61 17.22
N ASN A 289 22.17 -11.86 17.48
CA ASN A 289 22.67 -12.75 16.44
C ASN A 289 21.52 -13.47 15.68
N VAL A 290 21.86 -14.20 14.61
CA VAL A 290 20.90 -14.91 13.76
C VAL A 290 20.06 -15.94 14.54
N SER A 291 20.64 -16.60 15.55
CA SER A 291 19.96 -17.61 16.37
C SER A 291 18.74 -17.04 17.09
N PHE A 292 18.76 -15.75 17.46
CA PHE A 292 17.61 -15.06 18.06
C PHE A 292 16.40 -15.04 17.12
N PHE A 293 16.64 -14.65 15.87
CA PHE A 293 15.62 -14.53 14.84
C PHE A 293 15.09 -15.91 14.42
N GLN A 294 15.99 -16.88 14.22
CA GLN A 294 15.60 -18.25 13.89
C GLN A 294 14.83 -18.92 15.03
N THR A 295 15.22 -18.71 16.29
CA THR A 295 14.49 -19.27 17.44
C THR A 295 13.07 -18.73 17.53
N THR A 296 12.85 -17.47 17.17
CA THR A 296 11.49 -16.89 17.09
C THR A 296 10.63 -17.63 16.06
N VAL A 297 11.19 -17.92 14.88
CA VAL A 297 10.50 -18.70 13.83
C VAL A 297 10.22 -20.13 14.32
N ASN A 298 11.20 -20.77 14.93
CA ASN A 298 11.06 -22.13 15.49
C ASN A 298 9.97 -22.21 16.55
N ASN A 299 9.87 -21.22 17.43
CA ASN A 299 8.83 -21.12 18.46
C ASN A 299 7.43 -21.00 17.83
N ALA A 300 7.28 -20.16 16.79
CA ALA A 300 6.02 -20.03 16.07
C ALA A 300 5.63 -21.33 15.34
N MET A 301 6.58 -22.00 14.68
CA MET A 301 6.35 -23.28 13.99
C MET A 301 6.08 -24.43 14.96
N LYS A 302 6.68 -24.42 16.16
CA LYS A 302 6.34 -25.36 17.24
C LYS A 302 4.88 -25.16 17.66
N TRP A 303 4.49 -23.92 17.96
CA TRP A 303 3.10 -23.61 18.32
C TRP A 303 2.12 -24.05 17.24
N TRP A 304 2.42 -23.79 15.97
CA TRP A 304 1.56 -24.20 14.86
C TRP A 304 1.36 -25.71 14.80
N ARG A 305 2.44 -26.51 14.91
CA ARG A 305 2.32 -27.98 14.92
C ARG A 305 1.43 -28.51 16.04
N GLU A 306 1.47 -27.87 17.20
CA GLU A 306 0.66 -28.25 18.38
C GLU A 306 -0.82 -27.88 18.19
N HIS A 307 -1.14 -26.83 17.43
CA HIS A 307 -2.49 -26.26 17.35
C HIS A 307 -3.16 -26.37 15.98
N GLN A 308 -2.45 -26.74 14.91
CA GLN A 308 -2.96 -26.71 13.53
C GLN A 308 -4.27 -27.49 13.35
N LYS A 309 -4.47 -28.58 14.10
CA LYS A 309 -5.68 -29.42 14.02
C LYS A 309 -6.95 -28.66 14.41
N SER A 310 -6.83 -27.66 15.27
CA SER A 310 -7.94 -26.79 15.69
C SER A 310 -8.31 -25.78 14.59
N TYR A 311 -7.41 -25.56 13.63
CA TYR A 311 -7.55 -24.58 12.54
C TYR A 311 -7.66 -25.22 11.14
N SER A 312 -7.43 -26.53 11.04
CA SER A 312 -7.75 -27.31 9.83
C SER A 312 -9.25 -27.57 9.81
N GLU A 313 -9.89 -27.37 8.66
CA GLU A 313 -11.29 -27.73 8.48
C GLU A 313 -11.48 -29.22 8.75
N LYS A 314 -12.36 -29.57 9.70
CA LYS A 314 -13.08 -30.84 9.57
C LYS A 314 -14.01 -30.64 8.38
N ASN A 315 -13.63 -31.19 7.23
CA ASN A 315 -14.57 -31.46 6.15
C ASN A 315 -15.77 -32.23 6.68
#